data_AF-A0A6A4VX66-F1
#
_entry.id   AF-A0A6A4VX66-F1
#
_cell.length_a   1.000
_cell.length_b   1.000
_cell.length_c   1.000
_cell.angle_alpha   90.00
_cell.angle_beta   90.00
_cell.angle_gamma   90.00
#
_symmetry.space_group_name_H-M   'P 1'
#
loop_
_entity.id
_entity.type
_entity.pdbx_description
1 polymer ?
#
loop_
_entity_poly.entity_id
_entity_poly.type
_entity_poly.pdbx_seq_one_letter_code
_entity_poly.pdbx_strand_id
1 'polypeptide(L)'
;MQGALAAVSAALAGLWLHALSQPAPEVTSEYRLGVWVTAAMVVLETAAQPLVILAQAMLFVKLKVVADMVTLCSRVALKAWLIALYPSHAIWAYCVGHAVSSALLVVIYYGTLLWHVRSPDNCLPVKSASELGPRLVPGQPVSAAGGRVLHDLLRAMSLLCLVAVTFGWSYSHLLLRLYGGALLTAGPAVSLLRAQCAYVLLLAVNGVLECYTFAVMRQEQINGYNRKMVLLSVIFVISTGIFTRLFGGVGLILANCVNMLTRIYVCYRFVAGLPLEPAVSVPPLLGLRPPPAVAAALVTAGLLAAGSESWLYSLS
;
A
#
# COMPACT_ATOMS: atom_id res chain seq x y z
N MET A 1 4.83 8.19 -22.36
CA MET A 1 4.50 7.55 -21.05
C MET A 1 3.55 8.40 -20.22
N GLN A 2 3.85 9.67 -19.94
CA GLN A 2 2.98 10.56 -19.14
C GLN A 2 1.57 10.77 -19.72
N GLY A 3 1.42 10.92 -21.05
CA GLY A 3 0.11 11.04 -21.70
C GLY A 3 -0.78 9.80 -21.53
N ALA A 4 -0.20 8.60 -21.51
CA ALA A 4 -0.95 7.37 -21.25
C ALA A 4 -1.42 7.28 -19.79
N LEU A 5 -0.59 7.70 -18.83
CA LEU A 5 -0.97 7.78 -17.42
C LEU A 5 -2.11 8.77 -17.18
N ALA A 6 -2.05 9.95 -17.81
CA ALA A 6 -3.12 10.93 -17.73
C ALA A 6 -4.43 10.39 -18.32
N ALA A 7 -4.36 9.71 -19.47
CA ALA A 7 -5.53 9.10 -20.10
C ALA A 7 -6.15 8.00 -19.22
N VAL A 8 -5.34 7.13 -18.61
CA VAL A 8 -5.82 6.08 -17.69
C VAL A 8 -6.46 6.70 -16.44
N SER A 9 -5.79 7.67 -15.82
CA SER A 9 -6.32 8.37 -14.64
C SER A 9 -7.68 9.04 -14.96
N ALA A 10 -7.77 9.71 -16.11
CA ALA A 10 -9.00 10.35 -16.55
C ALA A 10 -10.12 9.37 -16.88
N ALA A 11 -9.80 8.23 -17.52
CA ALA A 11 -10.77 7.19 -17.81
C ALA A 11 -11.34 6.54 -16.54
N LEU A 12 -10.49 6.28 -15.54
CA LEU A 12 -10.91 5.75 -14.25
C LEU A 12 -11.75 6.75 -13.45
N ALA A 13 -11.37 8.04 -13.47
CA ALA A 13 -12.19 9.11 -12.89
C ALA A 13 -13.55 9.24 -13.58
N GLY A 14 -13.58 9.13 -14.91
CA GLY A 14 -14.81 9.09 -15.70
C GLY A 14 -15.69 7.89 -15.34
N LEU A 15 -15.11 6.70 -15.22
CA LEU A 15 -15.82 5.50 -14.77
C LEU A 15 -16.37 5.68 -13.36
N TRP A 16 -15.60 6.27 -12.45
CA TRP A 16 -16.01 6.55 -11.07
C TRP A 16 -17.21 7.48 -11.01
N LEU A 17 -17.24 8.51 -11.85
CA LEU A 17 -18.36 9.44 -11.89
C LEU A 17 -19.59 8.85 -12.58
N HIS A 18 -19.43 8.08 -13.66
CA HIS A 18 -20.59 7.72 -14.50
C HIS A 18 -21.15 6.32 -14.26
N ALA A 19 -20.32 5.38 -13.76
CA ALA A 19 -20.73 3.99 -13.56
C ALA A 19 -21.04 3.64 -12.10
N LEU A 20 -20.59 4.44 -11.14
CA LEU A 20 -20.80 4.23 -9.71
C LEU A 20 -21.82 5.23 -9.14
N SER A 21 -22.58 4.79 -8.13
CA SER A 21 -23.58 5.61 -7.47
C SER A 21 -22.92 6.81 -6.78
N GLN A 22 -23.31 8.03 -7.16
CA GLN A 22 -22.84 9.26 -6.54
C GLN A 22 -23.64 9.58 -5.26
N PRO A 23 -23.04 10.28 -4.28
CA PRO A 23 -23.79 10.87 -3.17
C PRO A 23 -24.84 11.85 -3.70
N ALA A 24 -25.96 11.99 -2.99
CA ALA A 24 -26.98 12.97 -3.35
C ALA A 24 -26.35 14.38 -3.38
N PRO A 25 -26.67 15.22 -4.39
CA PRO A 25 -26.06 16.54 -4.56
C PRO A 25 -26.33 17.51 -3.39
N GLU A 26 -27.36 17.23 -2.59
CA GLU A 26 -27.71 17.92 -1.34
C GLU A 26 -26.66 17.74 -0.25
N VAL A 27 -25.88 16.64 -0.29
CA VAL A 27 -24.86 16.32 0.72
C VAL A 27 -23.51 16.94 0.36
N THR A 28 -23.15 16.94 -0.94
CA THR A 28 -21.84 17.46 -1.39
C THR A 28 -21.88 18.00 -2.82
N SER A 29 -21.86 19.33 -3.00
CA SER A 29 -21.81 19.99 -4.31
C SER A 29 -20.45 19.85 -5.01
N GLU A 30 -19.36 19.69 -4.25
CA GLU A 30 -17.97 19.70 -4.73
C GLU A 30 -17.46 18.33 -5.18
N TYR A 31 -18.28 17.27 -5.06
CA TYR A 31 -17.83 15.89 -5.24
C TYR A 31 -17.17 15.64 -6.60
N ARG A 32 -17.78 16.14 -7.69
CA ARG A 32 -17.23 15.97 -9.05
C ARG A 32 -15.88 16.65 -9.22
N LEU A 33 -15.74 17.87 -8.70
CA LEU A 33 -14.48 18.60 -8.74
C LEU A 33 -13.41 17.82 -7.98
N GLY A 34 -13.76 17.26 -6.82
CA GLY A 34 -12.81 16.52 -6.01
C GLY A 34 -12.26 15.26 -6.67
N VAL A 35 -13.09 14.54 -7.43
CA VAL A 35 -12.64 13.36 -8.20
C VAL A 35 -11.63 13.76 -9.27
N TRP A 36 -11.90 14.80 -10.05
CA TRP A 36 -10.98 15.25 -11.11
C TRP A 36 -9.68 15.83 -10.56
N VAL A 37 -9.73 16.61 -9.48
CA VAL A 37 -8.52 17.13 -8.82
C VAL A 37 -7.67 15.97 -8.30
N THR A 38 -8.29 14.96 -7.69
CA THR A 38 -7.59 13.77 -7.22
C THR A 38 -6.91 13.03 -8.37
N ALA A 39 -7.62 12.84 -9.49
CA ALA A 39 -7.09 12.20 -10.69
C ALA A 39 -5.86 12.96 -11.26
N ALA A 40 -5.90 14.30 -11.25
CA ALA A 40 -4.79 15.13 -11.69
C ALA A 40 -3.59 15.05 -10.74
N MET A 41 -3.83 15.09 -9.42
CA MET A 41 -2.76 14.99 -8.41
C MET A 41 -2.05 13.63 -8.43
N VAL A 42 -2.79 12.54 -8.69
CA VAL A 42 -2.19 11.21 -8.86
C VAL A 42 -1.23 11.16 -10.04
N VAL A 43 -1.55 11.83 -11.15
CA VAL A 43 -0.65 11.92 -12.32
C VAL A 43 0.62 12.68 -11.94
N LEU A 44 0.50 13.78 -11.20
CA LEU A 44 1.64 14.57 -10.72
C LEU A 44 2.55 13.75 -9.79
N GLU A 45 1.97 13.05 -8.80
CA GLU A 45 2.71 12.18 -7.89
C GLU A 45 3.42 11.05 -8.64
N THR A 46 2.74 10.45 -9.61
CA THR A 46 3.33 9.36 -10.42
C THR A 46 4.44 9.87 -11.33
N ALA A 47 4.35 11.11 -11.81
CA ALA A 47 5.43 11.76 -12.56
C ALA A 47 6.68 12.00 -11.71
N ALA A 48 6.54 12.14 -10.38
CA ALA A 48 7.66 12.28 -9.45
C ALA A 48 8.33 10.95 -9.10
N GLN A 49 7.67 9.80 -9.26
CA GLN A 49 8.20 8.49 -8.87
C GLN A 49 9.57 8.13 -9.48
N PRO A 50 9.84 8.38 -10.78
CA PRO A 50 11.18 8.17 -11.35
C PRO A 50 12.26 8.96 -10.61
N LEU A 51 11.96 10.17 -10.15
CA LEU A 51 12.92 10.99 -9.41
C LEU A 51 13.19 10.41 -8.02
N VAL A 52 12.18 9.83 -7.38
CA VAL A 52 12.35 9.12 -6.12
C VAL A 52 13.29 7.93 -6.28
N ILE A 53 13.08 7.12 -7.31
CA ILE A 53 13.92 5.95 -7.62
C ILE A 53 15.36 6.40 -7.93
N LEU A 54 15.53 7.48 -8.70
CA LEU A 54 16.84 8.06 -9.00
C LEU A 54 17.56 8.53 -7.73
N ALA A 55 16.86 9.23 -6.84
CA ALA A 55 17.42 9.66 -5.56
C ALA A 55 17.86 8.46 -4.70
N GLN A 56 17.10 7.36 -4.70
CA GLN A 56 17.48 6.13 -4.00
C GLN A 56 18.69 5.44 -4.65
N ALA A 57 18.80 5.44 -5.98
CA ALA A 57 19.97 4.94 -6.69
C ALA A 57 21.25 5.73 -6.37
N MET A 58 21.10 7.01 -6.01
CA MET A 58 22.17 7.88 -5.52
C MET A 58 22.45 7.72 -4.01
N LEU A 59 21.86 6.72 -3.36
CA LEU A 59 21.97 6.46 -1.91
C LEU A 59 21.41 7.58 -1.02
N PHE A 60 20.54 8.46 -1.54
CA PHE A 60 19.80 9.44 -0.74
C PHE A 60 18.60 8.82 -0.01
N VAL A 61 18.84 7.72 0.72
CA VAL A 61 17.80 6.99 1.47
C VAL A 61 17.14 7.86 2.55
N LYS A 62 17.90 8.78 3.16
CA LYS A 62 17.36 9.74 4.16
C LYS A 62 16.40 10.74 3.52
N LEU A 63 16.66 11.18 2.28
CA LEU A 63 15.79 12.12 1.57
C LEU A 63 14.40 11.54 1.39
N LYS A 64 14.30 10.24 1.05
CA LYS A 64 13.00 9.57 0.91
C LYS A 64 12.20 9.61 2.20
N VAL A 65 12.82 9.24 3.32
CA VAL A 65 12.13 9.23 4.61
C VAL A 65 11.65 10.63 4.99
N VAL A 66 12.49 11.65 4.81
CA VAL A 66 12.13 13.04 5.13
C VAL A 66 11.05 13.57 4.18
N ALA A 67 11.15 13.33 2.87
CA ALA A 67 10.18 13.78 1.89
C ALA A 67 8.81 13.14 2.10
N ASP A 68 8.76 11.82 2.33
CA ASP A 68 7.53 11.09 2.63
C ASP A 68 6.89 11.61 3.94
N MET A 69 7.71 11.89 4.97
CA MET A 69 7.22 12.47 6.23
C MET A 69 6.64 13.88 6.04
N VAL A 70 7.38 14.79 5.40
CA VAL A 70 6.96 16.18 5.18
C VAL A 70 5.66 16.23 4.37
N THR A 71 5.58 15.45 3.30
CA THR A 71 4.41 15.41 2.42
C THR A 71 3.21 14.75 3.08
N LEU A 72 3.41 13.74 3.93
CA LEU A 72 2.34 13.12 4.71
C LEU A 72 1.81 14.06 5.80
N CYS A 73 2.73 14.68 6.56
CA CYS A 73 2.36 15.65 7.60
C CYS A 73 1.61 16.83 7.00
N SER A 74 2.07 17.38 5.88
CA SER A 74 1.37 18.48 5.19
C SER A 74 -0.01 18.05 4.71
N ARG A 75 -0.13 16.85 4.15
CA ARG A 75 -1.41 16.29 3.68
C ARG A 75 -2.44 16.20 4.79
N VAL A 76 -2.05 15.72 5.96
CA VAL A 76 -2.99 15.45 7.06
C VAL A 76 -3.28 16.72 7.84
N ALA A 77 -2.25 17.48 8.22
CA ALA A 77 -2.40 18.69 9.02
C ALA A 77 -3.22 19.76 8.29
N LEU A 78 -2.92 20.00 7.00
CA LEU A 78 -3.62 21.02 6.23
C LEU A 78 -5.10 20.65 6.03
N LYS A 79 -5.40 19.37 5.75
CA LYS A 79 -6.80 18.90 5.65
C LYS A 79 -7.53 19.06 6.97
N ALA A 80 -6.94 18.60 8.07
CA ALA A 80 -7.56 18.70 9.38
C ALA A 80 -7.83 20.16 9.77
N TRP A 81 -6.87 21.04 9.53
CA TRP A 81 -7.02 22.47 9.78
C TRP A 81 -8.13 23.11 8.93
N LEU A 82 -8.19 22.83 7.64
CA LEU A 82 -9.23 23.36 6.75
C LEU A 82 -10.62 22.81 7.08
N ILE A 83 -10.74 21.53 7.45
CA ILE A 83 -12.00 20.91 7.87
C ILE A 83 -12.49 21.55 9.19
N ALA A 84 -11.59 21.89 10.11
CA ALA A 84 -11.95 22.56 11.35
C ALA A 84 -12.50 23.99 11.11
N LEU A 85 -12.03 24.68 10.08
CA LEU A 85 -12.50 26.02 9.71
C LEU A 85 -13.79 25.99 8.88
N TYR A 86 -13.92 25.02 7.97
CA TYR A 86 -15.04 24.90 7.04
C TYR A 86 -15.63 23.47 7.03
N PRO A 87 -16.37 23.06 8.09
CA PRO A 87 -16.89 21.70 8.22
C PRO A 87 -17.83 21.29 7.08
N SER A 88 -18.53 22.24 6.46
CA SER A 88 -19.43 22.01 5.33
C SER A 88 -18.72 21.69 4.01
N HIS A 89 -17.43 22.03 3.89
CA HIS A 89 -16.64 21.92 2.65
C HIS A 89 -15.49 20.91 2.78
N ALA A 90 -15.78 19.75 3.37
CA ALA A 90 -14.77 18.73 3.66
C ALA A 90 -14.08 18.16 2.39
N ILE A 91 -14.80 18.07 1.27
CA ILE A 91 -14.24 17.59 -0.01
C ILE A 91 -13.26 18.61 -0.58
N TRP A 92 -13.63 19.89 -0.61
CA TRP A 92 -12.69 20.94 -1.02
C TRP A 92 -11.43 20.95 -0.16
N ALA A 93 -11.56 20.84 1.17
CA ALA A 93 -10.42 20.77 2.08
C ALA A 93 -9.51 19.56 1.79
N TYR A 94 -10.10 18.40 1.49
CA TYR A 94 -9.37 17.21 1.04
C TYR A 94 -8.56 17.48 -0.24
N CYS A 95 -9.15 18.16 -1.22
CA CYS A 95 -8.51 18.47 -2.50
C CYS A 95 -7.33 19.43 -2.35
N VAL A 96 -7.51 20.51 -1.59
CA VAL A 96 -6.44 21.49 -1.32
C VAL A 96 -5.27 20.82 -0.61
N GLY A 97 -5.55 20.06 0.46
CA GLY A 97 -4.49 19.38 1.20
C GLY A 97 -3.76 18.30 0.39
N HIS A 98 -4.45 17.62 -0.52
CA HIS A 98 -3.80 16.70 -1.46
C HIS A 98 -2.93 17.46 -2.45
N ALA A 99 -3.45 18.52 -3.07
CA ALA A 99 -2.71 19.30 -4.06
C ALA A 99 -1.41 19.91 -3.50
N VAL A 100 -1.47 20.48 -2.29
CA VAL A 100 -0.28 21.03 -1.61
C VAL A 100 0.74 19.92 -1.31
N SER A 101 0.29 18.76 -0.81
CA SER A 101 1.16 17.61 -0.55
C SER A 101 1.86 17.12 -1.82
N SER A 102 1.11 16.98 -2.93
CA SER A 102 1.66 16.54 -4.23
C SER A 102 2.63 17.58 -4.82
N ALA A 103 2.33 18.87 -4.69
CA ALA A 103 3.23 19.93 -5.13
C ALA A 103 4.54 19.95 -4.32
N LEU A 104 4.45 19.78 -2.99
CA LEU A 104 5.62 19.67 -2.12
C LEU A 104 6.51 18.49 -2.49
N LEU A 105 5.92 17.33 -2.80
CA LEU A 105 6.67 16.16 -3.27
C LEU A 105 7.51 16.49 -4.51
N VAL A 106 6.87 17.10 -5.51
CA VAL A 106 7.53 17.51 -6.76
C VAL A 106 8.65 18.49 -6.46
N VAL A 107 8.38 19.54 -5.67
CA VAL A 107 9.39 20.57 -5.33
C VAL A 107 10.59 19.95 -4.61
N ILE A 108 10.39 19.06 -3.64
CA ILE A 108 11.48 18.42 -2.89
C ILE A 108 12.37 17.59 -3.83
N TYR A 109 11.78 16.72 -4.66
CA TYR A 109 12.56 15.83 -5.51
C TYR A 109 13.20 16.55 -6.70
N TYR A 110 12.47 17.43 -7.40
CA TYR A 110 13.05 18.24 -8.47
C TYR A 110 14.08 19.23 -7.95
N GLY A 111 13.81 19.89 -6.82
CA GLY A 111 14.75 20.82 -6.19
C GLY A 111 16.06 20.13 -5.80
N THR A 112 15.97 18.94 -5.20
CA THR A 112 17.18 18.17 -4.85
C THR A 112 17.96 17.73 -6.08
N LEU A 113 17.27 17.31 -7.16
CA LEU A 113 17.92 16.93 -8.41
C LEU A 113 18.62 18.13 -9.07
N LEU A 114 17.95 19.28 -9.15
CA LEU A 114 18.52 20.50 -9.71
C LEU A 114 19.73 20.98 -8.90
N TRP A 115 19.65 20.94 -7.58
CA TRP A 115 20.79 21.24 -6.70
C TRP A 115 21.96 20.29 -6.95
N HIS A 116 21.69 18.99 -7.12
CA HIS A 116 22.73 18.00 -7.34
C HIS A 116 23.42 18.17 -8.70
N VAL A 117 22.66 18.33 -9.79
CA VAL A 117 23.19 18.52 -11.16
C VAL A 117 23.96 19.83 -11.31
N ARG A 118 23.62 20.85 -10.52
CA ARG A 118 24.30 22.15 -10.54
C ARG A 118 25.64 22.13 -9.80
N SER A 119 25.92 21.09 -9.00
CA SER A 119 27.21 20.93 -8.34
C SER A 119 28.26 20.38 -9.32
N PRO A 120 29.44 21.02 -9.46
CA PRO A 120 30.38 20.78 -10.56
C PRO A 120 31.01 19.37 -10.59
N ASP A 121 31.05 18.65 -9.46
CA ASP A 121 31.65 17.31 -9.37
C ASP A 121 30.64 16.15 -9.47
N ASN A 122 29.35 16.46 -9.67
CA ASN A 122 28.26 15.52 -9.52
C ASN A 122 27.68 15.09 -10.87
N CYS A 123 28.08 13.90 -11.33
CA CYS A 123 27.43 13.25 -12.46
C CYS A 123 26.23 12.42 -11.98
N LEU A 124 25.12 12.48 -12.73
CA LEU A 124 24.03 11.54 -12.50
C LEU A 124 24.53 10.11 -12.76
N PRO A 125 24.27 9.14 -11.87
CA PRO A 125 24.70 7.76 -12.05
C PRO A 125 23.97 7.05 -13.21
N VAL A 126 22.95 7.71 -13.76
CA VAL A 126 22.05 7.17 -14.77
C VAL A 126 21.97 8.19 -15.91
N LYS A 127 22.30 7.78 -17.13
CA LYS A 127 22.33 8.68 -18.31
C LYS A 127 20.99 8.73 -19.04
N SER A 128 20.10 7.76 -18.79
CA SER A 128 18.78 7.66 -19.43
C SER A 128 17.72 7.10 -18.47
N ALA A 129 16.48 7.58 -18.59
CA ALA A 129 15.35 7.03 -17.85
C ALA A 129 15.13 5.52 -18.08
N SER A 130 15.63 4.96 -19.19
CA SER A 130 15.59 3.52 -19.47
C SER A 130 16.49 2.68 -18.56
N GLU A 131 17.56 3.28 -18.03
CA GLU A 131 18.50 2.63 -17.10
C GLU A 131 18.00 2.65 -15.65
N LEU A 132 16.93 3.40 -15.38
CA LEU A 132 16.25 3.47 -14.09
C LEU A 132 15.28 2.29 -13.88
N GLY A 133 15.06 1.50 -14.93
CA GLY A 133 14.38 0.22 -14.80
C GLY A 133 15.17 -0.74 -13.90
N PRO A 134 14.54 -1.80 -13.37
CA PRO A 134 15.23 -2.80 -12.55
C PRO A 134 16.47 -3.31 -13.31
N ARG A 135 17.67 -3.04 -12.77
CA ARG A 135 18.91 -3.57 -13.35
C ARG A 135 18.91 -5.08 -13.14
N LEU A 136 18.67 -5.80 -14.24
CA LEU A 136 18.80 -7.25 -14.33
C LEU A 136 20.22 -7.67 -13.93
N VAL A 137 20.36 -8.25 -12.74
CA VAL A 137 21.49 -9.13 -12.48
C VAL A 137 21.06 -10.52 -12.99
N PRO A 138 21.78 -11.11 -13.96
CA PRO A 138 21.38 -12.39 -14.56
C PRO A 138 21.29 -13.46 -13.48
N GLY A 139 20.18 -14.23 -13.51
CA GLY A 139 19.74 -15.25 -12.54
C GLY A 139 20.84 -15.93 -11.73
N GLN A 140 21.29 -15.25 -10.68
CA GLN A 140 22.15 -15.83 -9.66
C GLN A 140 21.27 -16.75 -8.80
N PRO A 141 21.84 -17.84 -8.23
CA PRO A 141 21.19 -18.56 -7.13
C PRO A 141 20.83 -17.58 -6.01
N VAL A 142 19.93 -17.97 -5.10
CA VAL A 142 19.64 -17.13 -3.93
C VAL A 142 20.93 -16.88 -3.17
N SER A 143 21.50 -15.68 -3.31
CA SER A 143 22.67 -15.28 -2.56
C SER A 143 22.36 -15.45 -1.09
N ALA A 144 23.28 -16.03 -0.33
CA ALA A 144 23.09 -16.25 1.10
C ALA A 144 22.72 -14.95 1.84
N ALA A 145 23.21 -13.78 1.37
CA ALA A 145 22.83 -12.48 1.91
C ALA A 145 21.37 -12.10 1.57
N GLY A 146 20.97 -12.23 0.30
CA GLY A 146 19.61 -11.91 -0.15
C GLY A 146 18.54 -12.80 0.51
N GLY A 147 18.83 -14.09 0.66
CA GLY A 147 17.95 -15.04 1.34
C GLY A 147 17.75 -14.72 2.83
N ARG A 148 18.82 -14.29 3.53
CA ARG A 148 18.72 -13.83 4.94
C ARG A 148 17.89 -12.56 5.07
N VAL A 149 18.15 -11.57 4.22
CA VAL A 149 17.36 -10.32 4.22
C VAL A 149 15.89 -10.59 3.97
N LEU A 150 15.55 -11.47 3.01
CA LEU A 150 14.16 -11.87 2.77
C LEU A 150 13.54 -12.53 4.01
N HIS A 151 14.26 -13.46 4.66
CA HIS A 151 13.81 -14.12 5.88
C HIS A 151 13.49 -13.10 6.98
N ASP A 152 14.44 -12.20 7.26
CA ASP A 152 14.33 -11.22 8.34
C ASP A 152 13.22 -10.21 8.08
N LEU A 153 13.08 -9.72 6.85
CA LEU A 153 12.01 -8.79 6.46
C LEU A 153 10.64 -9.45 6.51
N LEU A 154 10.50 -10.68 5.99
CA LEU A 154 9.22 -11.42 6.07
C LEU A 154 8.82 -11.64 7.52
N ARG A 155 9.77 -12.03 8.36
CA ARG A 155 9.53 -12.27 9.78
C ARG A 155 9.13 -10.99 10.52
N ALA A 156 9.90 -9.92 10.37
CA ALA A 156 9.63 -8.65 11.03
C ALA A 156 8.26 -8.08 10.64
N MET A 157 7.97 -8.02 9.34
CA MET A 157 6.70 -7.47 8.85
C MET A 157 5.50 -8.35 9.21
N SER A 158 5.64 -9.68 9.12
CA SER A 158 4.55 -10.59 9.50
C SER A 158 4.24 -10.51 10.99
N LEU A 159 5.26 -10.45 11.85
CA LEU A 159 5.06 -10.31 13.30
C LEU A 159 4.40 -8.97 13.65
N LEU A 160 4.85 -7.87 13.07
CA LEU A 160 4.24 -6.55 13.27
C LEU A 160 2.76 -6.54 12.85
N CYS A 161 2.45 -7.09 11.68
CA CYS A 161 1.08 -7.16 11.20
C CYS A 161 0.22 -8.15 12.00
N LEU A 162 0.78 -9.26 12.49
CA LEU A 162 0.04 -10.20 13.35
C LEU A 162 -0.39 -9.52 14.66
N VAL A 163 0.47 -8.71 15.28
CA VAL A 163 0.11 -7.88 16.43
C VAL A 163 -1.03 -6.92 16.08
N ALA A 164 -0.95 -6.27 14.92
CA ALA A 164 -2.01 -5.37 14.46
C ALA A 164 -3.35 -6.11 14.22
N VAL A 165 -3.31 -7.36 13.74
CA VAL A 165 -4.51 -8.20 13.57
C VAL A 165 -5.10 -8.59 14.93
N THR A 166 -4.27 -9.09 15.86
CA THR A 166 -4.75 -9.58 17.16
C THR A 166 -5.45 -8.50 17.97
N PHE A 167 -4.86 -7.31 18.05
CA PHE A 167 -5.44 -6.20 18.81
C PHE A 167 -6.43 -5.37 17.98
N GLY A 168 -6.17 -5.22 16.68
CA GLY A 168 -7.03 -4.46 15.80
C GLY A 168 -8.43 -5.06 15.69
N TRP A 169 -8.58 -6.39 15.75
CA TRP A 169 -9.90 -7.02 15.71
C TRP A 169 -10.78 -6.61 16.89
N SER A 170 -10.29 -6.77 18.12
CA SER A 170 -11.04 -6.52 19.34
C SER A 170 -11.16 -5.04 19.71
N TYR A 171 -10.16 -4.23 19.38
CA TYR A 171 -10.18 -2.79 19.70
C TYR A 171 -10.78 -1.91 18.61
N SER A 172 -11.15 -2.47 17.44
CA SER A 172 -11.78 -1.71 16.34
C SER A 172 -13.02 -0.92 16.80
N HIS A 173 -13.90 -1.54 17.60
CA HIS A 173 -15.12 -0.87 18.06
C HIS A 173 -14.81 0.27 19.02
N LEU A 174 -13.92 0.04 20.00
CA LEU A 174 -13.49 1.07 20.95
C LEU A 174 -12.79 2.24 20.24
N LEU A 175 -11.89 1.94 19.31
CA LEU A 175 -11.15 2.94 18.55
C LEU A 175 -12.09 3.83 17.73
N LEU A 176 -13.06 3.24 17.05
CA LEU A 176 -14.05 4.00 16.28
C LEU A 176 -14.99 4.81 17.16
N ARG A 177 -15.36 4.29 18.33
CA ARG A 177 -16.15 5.04 19.32
C ARG A 177 -15.39 6.26 19.84
N LEU A 178 -14.10 6.11 20.11
CA LEU A 178 -13.24 7.21 20.54
C LEU A 178 -13.05 8.24 19.42
N TYR A 179 -12.94 7.78 18.17
CA TYR A 179 -12.64 8.64 17.02
C TYR A 179 -13.86 9.43 16.51
N GLY A 180 -15.00 8.77 16.31
CA GLY A 180 -16.19 9.38 15.71
C GLY A 180 -17.51 9.02 16.39
N GLY A 181 -17.45 8.53 17.63
CA GLY A 181 -18.62 8.26 18.45
C GLY A 181 -19.53 7.16 17.90
N ALA A 182 -20.79 7.20 18.34
CA ALA A 182 -21.80 6.20 18.00
C ALA A 182 -22.12 6.13 16.49
N LEU A 183 -21.91 7.24 15.76
CA LEU A 183 -22.17 7.33 14.32
C LEU A 183 -21.31 6.33 13.52
N LEU A 184 -20.03 6.17 13.89
CA LEU A 184 -19.14 5.24 13.22
C LEU A 184 -19.32 3.80 13.71
N THR A 185 -19.67 3.60 14.99
CA THR A 185 -19.84 2.25 15.54
C THR A 185 -21.18 1.61 15.18
N ALA A 186 -22.22 2.40 14.91
CA ALA A 186 -23.53 1.89 14.48
C ALA A 186 -23.54 1.42 13.01
N GLY A 187 -22.58 1.88 12.20
CA GLY A 187 -22.47 1.54 10.79
C GLY A 187 -21.54 0.36 10.49
N PRO A 188 -21.26 0.08 9.21
CA PRO A 188 -20.37 -1.01 8.79
C PRO A 188 -18.88 -0.76 9.09
N ALA A 189 -18.52 0.39 9.65
CA ALA A 189 -17.13 0.82 9.82
C ALA A 189 -16.32 -0.12 10.73
N VAL A 190 -16.94 -0.70 11.76
CA VAL A 190 -16.27 -1.67 12.66
C VAL A 190 -15.85 -2.91 11.87
N SER A 191 -16.78 -3.50 11.12
CA SER A 191 -16.49 -4.68 10.29
C SER A 191 -15.48 -4.38 9.18
N LEU A 192 -15.54 -3.20 8.58
CA LEU A 192 -14.56 -2.73 7.60
C LEU A 192 -13.16 -2.61 8.20
N LEU A 193 -13.03 -2.00 9.38
CA LEU A 193 -11.75 -1.82 10.05
C LEU A 193 -11.14 -3.16 10.48
N ARG A 194 -11.96 -4.08 11.01
CA ARG A 194 -11.54 -5.45 11.33
C ARG A 194 -11.00 -6.20 10.11
N ALA A 195 -11.73 -6.14 8.99
CA ALA A 195 -11.28 -6.74 7.74
C ALA A 195 -9.99 -6.09 7.22
N GLN A 196 -9.84 -4.77 7.39
CA GLN A 196 -8.63 -4.04 7.01
C GLN A 196 -7.41 -4.45 7.83
N CYS A 197 -7.57 -4.71 9.14
CA CYS A 197 -6.50 -5.23 9.98
C CYS A 197 -5.96 -6.56 9.44
N ALA A 198 -6.86 -7.49 9.06
CA ALA A 198 -6.48 -8.76 8.43
C ALA A 198 -5.80 -8.55 7.07
N TYR A 199 -6.32 -7.63 6.25
CA TYR A 199 -5.79 -7.33 4.93
C TYR A 199 -4.36 -6.75 4.96
N VAL A 200 -4.03 -5.93 5.97
CA VAL A 200 -2.69 -5.33 6.14
C VAL A 200 -1.58 -6.38 6.22
N LEU A 201 -1.84 -7.54 6.82
CA LEU A 201 -0.88 -8.65 6.85
C LEU A 201 -0.57 -9.17 5.45
N LEU A 202 -1.61 -9.37 4.62
CA LEU A 202 -1.43 -9.81 3.24
C LEU A 202 -0.70 -8.75 2.40
N LEU A 203 -1.02 -7.48 2.62
CA LEU A 203 -0.35 -6.37 1.94
C LEU A 203 1.15 -6.33 2.25
N ALA A 204 1.53 -6.52 3.52
CA ALA A 204 2.92 -6.53 3.95
C ALA A 204 3.70 -7.72 3.36
N VAL A 205 3.14 -8.93 3.45
CA VAL A 205 3.77 -10.14 2.90
C VAL A 205 3.91 -10.05 1.38
N ASN A 206 2.87 -9.56 0.69
CA ASN A 206 2.90 -9.35 -0.75
C ASN A 206 4.03 -8.37 -1.14
N GLY A 207 4.11 -7.22 -0.48
CA GLY A 207 5.13 -6.20 -0.78
C GLY A 207 6.56 -6.72 -0.64
N VAL A 208 6.86 -7.47 0.42
CA VAL A 208 8.20 -8.06 0.63
C VAL A 208 8.51 -9.14 -0.42
N LEU A 209 7.57 -10.06 -0.67
CA LEU A 209 7.77 -11.14 -1.64
C LEU A 209 7.95 -10.63 -3.06
N GLU A 210 7.15 -9.66 -3.50
CA GLU A 210 7.25 -9.09 -4.85
C GLU A 210 8.54 -8.32 -5.04
N CYS A 211 8.92 -7.50 -4.07
CA CYS A 211 10.18 -6.76 -4.12
C CYS A 211 11.37 -7.72 -4.34
N TYR A 212 11.45 -8.79 -3.54
CA TYR A 212 12.48 -9.80 -3.69
C TYR A 212 12.37 -10.56 -5.02
N THR A 213 11.15 -10.95 -5.39
CA THR A 213 10.90 -11.69 -6.63
C THR A 213 11.34 -10.88 -7.86
N PHE A 214 11.02 -9.59 -7.92
CA PHE A 214 11.44 -8.70 -8.99
C PHE A 214 12.95 -8.41 -8.99
N ALA A 215 13.60 -8.44 -7.83
CA ALA A 215 15.05 -8.31 -7.75
C ALA A 215 15.79 -9.54 -8.34
N VAL A 216 15.16 -10.72 -8.36
CA VAL A 216 15.78 -11.99 -8.80
C VAL A 216 15.29 -12.44 -10.19
N MET A 217 14.07 -12.06 -10.61
CA MET A 217 13.50 -12.47 -11.89
C MET A 217 14.23 -11.87 -13.11
N ARG A 218 14.35 -12.68 -14.19
CA ARG A 218 14.78 -12.21 -15.52
C ARG A 218 13.64 -11.52 -16.28
N GLN A 219 13.95 -10.70 -17.28
CA GLN A 219 12.96 -9.95 -18.08
C GLN A 219 11.89 -10.86 -18.71
N GLU A 220 12.27 -12.04 -19.21
CA GLU A 220 11.32 -13.02 -19.76
C GLU A 220 10.34 -13.55 -18.69
N GLN A 221 10.84 -13.78 -17.48
CA GLN A 221 10.05 -14.22 -16.34
C GLN A 221 9.15 -13.10 -15.82
N ILE A 222 9.63 -11.85 -15.83
CA ILE A 222 8.84 -10.64 -15.54
C ILE A 222 7.70 -10.51 -16.56
N ASN A 223 7.97 -10.68 -17.85
CA ASN A 223 6.92 -10.62 -18.88
C ASN A 223 5.88 -11.74 -18.69
N GLY A 224 6.31 -12.95 -18.35
CA GLY A 224 5.42 -14.06 -18.01
C GLY A 224 4.61 -13.80 -16.74
N TYR A 225 5.21 -13.20 -15.72
CA TYR A 225 4.57 -12.77 -14.48
C TYR A 225 3.53 -11.66 -14.74
N ASN A 226 3.89 -10.64 -15.51
CA ASN A 226 2.99 -9.55 -15.91
C ASN A 226 1.79 -10.09 -16.69
N ARG A 227 1.98 -11.08 -17.56
CA ARG A 227 0.87 -11.76 -18.25
C ARG A 227 -0.06 -12.49 -17.26
N LYS A 228 0.50 -13.19 -16.27
CA LYS A 228 -0.29 -13.82 -15.18
C LYS A 228 -1.04 -12.77 -14.36
N MET A 229 -0.41 -11.63 -14.06
CA MET A 229 -1.03 -10.50 -13.34
C MET A 229 -2.23 -9.91 -14.05
N VAL A 230 -2.18 -9.78 -15.38
CA VAL A 230 -3.34 -9.33 -16.18
C VAL A 230 -4.51 -10.30 -16.02
N LEU A 231 -4.26 -11.61 -16.12
CA LEU A 231 -5.30 -12.63 -15.91
C LEU A 231 -5.87 -12.57 -14.48
N LEU A 232 -5.00 -12.43 -13.47
CA LEU A 232 -5.43 -12.30 -12.06
C LEU A 232 -6.25 -11.03 -11.82
N SER A 233 -5.99 -9.95 -12.56
CA SER A 233 -6.76 -8.71 -12.47
C SER A 233 -8.20 -8.89 -12.95
N VAL A 234 -8.42 -9.72 -13.99
CA VAL A 234 -9.78 -10.08 -14.44
C VAL A 234 -10.52 -10.87 -13.36
N ILE A 235 -9.84 -11.85 -12.75
CA ILE A 235 -10.40 -12.62 -11.62
C ILE A 235 -10.76 -11.69 -10.47
N PHE A 236 -9.89 -10.73 -10.13
CA PHE A 236 -10.15 -9.73 -9.08
C PHE A 236 -11.40 -8.88 -9.37
N VAL A 237 -11.60 -8.44 -10.61
CA VAL A 237 -12.81 -7.66 -10.98
C VAL A 237 -14.07 -8.52 -10.80
N ILE A 238 -14.04 -9.78 -11.24
CA ILE A 238 -15.16 -10.72 -11.06
C ILE A 238 -15.43 -10.96 -9.56
N SER A 239 -14.38 -11.26 -8.79
CA SER A 239 -14.49 -11.47 -7.33
C SER A 239 -15.01 -10.23 -6.61
N THR A 240 -14.63 -9.03 -7.05
CA THR A 240 -15.15 -7.77 -6.50
C THR A 240 -16.65 -7.66 -6.73
N GLY A 241 -17.14 -7.98 -7.94
CA GLY A 241 -18.58 -8.01 -8.22
C GLY A 241 -19.35 -9.01 -7.35
N ILE A 242 -18.81 -10.22 -7.17
CA ILE A 242 -19.43 -11.27 -6.37
C ILE A 242 -19.45 -10.87 -4.88
N PHE A 243 -18.30 -10.57 -4.30
CA PHE A 243 -18.21 -10.31 -2.87
C PHE A 243 -18.89 -9.02 -2.45
N THR A 244 -18.88 -7.98 -3.28
CA THR A 244 -19.60 -6.74 -2.96
C THR A 244 -21.11 -6.96 -2.89
N ARG A 245 -21.67 -7.86 -3.72
CA ARG A 245 -23.10 -8.23 -3.65
C ARG A 245 -23.42 -9.06 -2.41
N LEU A 246 -22.48 -9.90 -1.94
CA LEU A 246 -22.70 -10.79 -0.80
C LEU A 246 -22.44 -10.11 0.56
N PHE A 247 -21.43 -9.24 0.64
CA PHE A 247 -20.90 -8.71 1.91
C PHE A 247 -20.79 -7.17 1.94
N GLY A 248 -21.37 -6.47 0.96
CA GLY A 248 -21.28 -5.02 0.86
C GLY A 248 -19.84 -4.51 0.80
N GLY A 249 -19.51 -3.46 1.56
CA GLY A 249 -18.16 -2.87 1.59
C GLY A 249 -17.07 -3.83 2.08
N VAL A 250 -17.38 -4.78 2.98
CA VAL A 250 -16.41 -5.81 3.41
C VAL A 250 -16.04 -6.73 2.25
N GLY A 251 -16.97 -6.95 1.33
CA GLY A 251 -16.74 -7.72 0.11
C GLY A 251 -15.62 -7.17 -0.77
N LEU A 252 -15.46 -5.84 -0.82
CA LEU A 252 -14.36 -5.21 -1.54
C LEU A 252 -13.00 -5.55 -0.90
N ILE A 253 -12.92 -5.59 0.43
CA ILE A 253 -11.71 -5.97 1.15
C ILE A 253 -11.40 -7.45 0.91
N LEU A 254 -12.40 -8.33 0.98
CA LEU A 254 -12.23 -9.76 0.70
C LEU A 254 -11.77 -10.03 -0.74
N ALA A 255 -12.30 -9.31 -1.73
CA ALA A 255 -11.82 -9.39 -3.10
C ALA A 255 -10.35 -8.99 -3.22
N ASN A 256 -9.94 -7.93 -2.51
CA ASN A 256 -8.54 -7.51 -2.44
C ASN A 256 -7.66 -8.55 -1.72
N CYS A 257 -8.18 -9.26 -0.71
CA CYS A 257 -7.47 -10.38 -0.09
C CYS A 257 -7.21 -11.50 -1.11
N VAL A 258 -8.18 -11.87 -1.94
CA VAL A 258 -7.99 -12.88 -3.02
C VAL A 258 -6.93 -12.41 -4.01
N ASN A 259 -6.96 -11.13 -4.40
CA ASN A 259 -5.93 -10.55 -5.27
C ASN A 259 -4.54 -10.66 -4.63
N MET A 260 -4.38 -10.27 -3.36
CA MET A 260 -3.08 -10.36 -2.68
C MET A 260 -2.62 -11.81 -2.48
N LEU A 261 -3.52 -12.73 -2.15
CA LEU A 261 -3.19 -14.15 -1.97
C LEU A 261 -2.70 -14.81 -3.26
N THR A 262 -3.33 -14.53 -4.40
CA THR A 262 -2.89 -15.06 -5.70
C THR A 262 -1.51 -14.52 -6.08
N ARG A 263 -1.24 -13.25 -5.81
CA ARG A 263 0.08 -12.62 -6.02
C ARG A 263 1.14 -13.24 -5.12
N ILE A 264 0.86 -13.36 -3.82
CA ILE A 264 1.70 -14.05 -2.84
C ILE A 264 2.00 -15.47 -3.31
N TYR A 265 0.98 -16.21 -3.78
CA TYR A 265 1.15 -17.58 -4.26
C TYR A 265 2.12 -17.68 -5.44
N VAL A 266 1.98 -16.82 -6.45
CA VAL A 266 2.88 -16.81 -7.62
C VAL A 266 4.32 -16.50 -7.21
N CYS A 267 4.53 -15.49 -6.36
CA CYS A 267 5.86 -15.13 -5.85
C CYS A 267 6.44 -16.23 -4.96
N TYR A 268 5.65 -16.78 -4.04
CA TYR A 268 6.03 -17.88 -3.17
C TYR A 268 6.49 -19.10 -3.97
N ARG A 269 5.70 -19.51 -4.98
CA ARG A 269 6.05 -20.64 -5.85
C ARG A 269 7.32 -20.40 -6.64
N PHE A 270 7.56 -19.16 -7.08
CA PHE A 270 8.79 -18.79 -7.76
C PHE A 270 10.00 -18.91 -6.81
N VAL A 271 9.94 -18.26 -5.64
CA VAL A 271 11.04 -18.26 -4.65
C VAL A 271 11.32 -19.67 -4.12
N ALA A 272 10.28 -20.47 -3.88
CA ALA A 272 10.42 -21.85 -3.42
C ALA A 272 11.07 -22.78 -4.46
N GLY A 273 10.97 -22.43 -5.74
CA GLY A 273 11.58 -23.17 -6.85
C GLY A 273 13.01 -22.74 -7.18
N LEU A 274 13.57 -21.73 -6.50
CA LEU A 274 14.93 -21.26 -6.77
C LEU A 274 15.96 -22.22 -6.15
N PRO A 275 17.08 -22.48 -6.84
CA PRO A 275 18.21 -23.20 -6.27
C PRO A 275 18.82 -22.38 -5.13
N LEU A 276 19.00 -23.02 -3.98
CA LEU A 276 19.62 -22.43 -2.80
C LEU A 276 21.14 -22.63 -2.86
N GLU A 277 21.92 -21.59 -2.52
CA GLU A 277 23.36 -21.77 -2.30
C GLU A 277 23.60 -22.71 -1.11
N PRO A 278 24.66 -23.54 -1.13
CA PRO A 278 25.00 -24.46 -0.03
C PRO A 278 25.20 -23.75 1.32
N ALA A 279 25.54 -22.46 1.30
CA ALA A 279 25.72 -21.61 2.48
C ALA A 279 24.39 -21.13 3.12
N VAL A 280 23.24 -21.41 2.50
CA VAL A 280 21.92 -21.07 3.04
C VAL A 280 21.43 -22.20 3.95
N SER A 281 21.56 -22.00 5.26
CA SER A 281 21.15 -22.98 6.27
C SER A 281 19.63 -23.06 6.49
N VAL A 282 18.88 -22.01 6.13
CA VAL A 282 17.43 -21.92 6.38
C VAL A 282 16.70 -21.41 5.13
N PRO A 283 15.59 -22.04 4.70
CA PRO A 283 14.77 -21.53 3.62
C PRO A 283 14.28 -20.10 3.93
N PRO A 284 14.47 -19.11 3.03
CA PRO A 284 14.05 -17.73 3.26
C PRO A 284 12.57 -17.59 3.60
N LEU A 285 11.73 -18.43 2.99
CA LEU A 285 10.27 -18.44 3.18
C LEU A 285 9.85 -18.89 4.58
N LEU A 286 10.74 -19.51 5.36
CA LEU A 286 10.46 -19.87 6.75
C LEU A 286 10.23 -18.63 7.63
N GLY A 287 10.71 -17.45 7.21
CA GLY A 287 10.42 -16.18 7.88
C GLY A 287 8.92 -15.87 7.98
N LEU A 288 8.08 -16.44 7.12
CA LEU A 288 6.63 -16.29 7.20
C LEU A 288 6.01 -16.98 8.43
N ARG A 289 6.67 -18.01 8.97
CA ARG A 289 6.17 -18.75 10.13
C ARG A 289 6.68 -18.09 11.43
N PRO A 290 5.79 -17.53 12.27
CA PRO A 290 6.20 -17.03 13.57
C PRO A 290 6.66 -18.19 14.47
N PRO A 291 7.57 -17.94 15.44
CA PRO A 291 7.93 -18.93 16.45
C PRO A 291 6.69 -19.45 17.19
N PRO A 292 6.64 -20.73 17.57
CA PRO A 292 5.47 -21.31 18.22
C PRO A 292 5.12 -20.60 19.54
N ALA A 293 6.12 -20.14 20.31
CA ALA A 293 5.89 -19.36 21.52
C ALA A 293 5.21 -18.00 21.24
N VAL A 294 5.63 -17.32 20.18
CA VAL A 294 5.04 -16.02 19.77
C VAL A 294 3.64 -16.24 19.21
N ALA A 295 3.44 -17.29 18.40
CA ALA A 295 2.12 -17.66 17.91
C ALA A 295 1.16 -17.98 19.07
N ALA A 296 1.61 -18.76 20.05
CA ALA A 296 0.84 -19.07 21.25
C ALA A 296 0.50 -17.79 22.03
N ALA A 297 1.47 -16.91 22.26
CA ALA A 297 1.24 -15.64 22.97
C ALA A 297 0.26 -14.71 22.23
N LEU A 298 0.33 -14.66 20.90
CA LEU A 298 -0.59 -13.86 20.08
C LEU A 298 -2.01 -14.45 20.09
N VAL A 299 -2.14 -15.78 20.05
CA VAL A 299 -3.43 -16.46 20.16
C VAL A 299 -4.03 -16.22 21.55
N THR A 300 -3.26 -16.39 22.62
CA THR A 300 -3.76 -16.15 23.99
C THR A 300 -4.13 -14.68 24.19
N ALA A 301 -3.30 -13.73 23.74
CA ALA A 301 -3.61 -12.31 23.79
C ALA A 301 -4.88 -11.96 22.97
N GLY A 302 -5.05 -12.55 21.78
CA GLY A 302 -6.24 -12.38 20.96
C GLY A 302 -7.51 -12.92 21.61
N LEU A 303 -7.45 -14.10 22.23
CA LEU A 303 -8.59 -14.68 22.96
C LEU A 303 -8.95 -13.84 24.20
N LEU A 304 -7.96 -13.36 24.95
CA LEU A 304 -8.18 -12.46 26.08
C LEU A 304 -8.80 -11.13 25.64
N ALA A 305 -8.29 -10.53 24.56
CA ALA A 305 -8.84 -9.29 24.01
C ALA A 305 -10.27 -9.47 23.51
N ALA A 306 -10.58 -10.58 22.83
CA ALA A 306 -11.92 -10.91 22.38
C ALA A 306 -12.89 -11.17 23.55
N GLY A 307 -12.42 -11.85 24.61
CA GLY A 307 -13.18 -12.04 25.83
C GLY A 307 -13.42 -10.73 26.59
N SER A 308 -12.43 -9.84 26.62
CA SER A 308 -12.60 -8.50 27.20
C SER A 308 -13.62 -7.67 26.44
N GLU A 309 -13.60 -7.74 25.10
CA GLU A 309 -14.56 -7.06 24.25
C GLU A 309 -15.98 -7.57 24.50
N SER A 310 -16.20 -8.89 24.47
CA SER A 310 -17.53 -9.47 24.66
C SER A 310 -18.08 -9.17 26.05
N TRP A 311 -17.24 -9.21 27.08
CA TRP A 311 -17.63 -8.84 28.44
C TRP A 311 -18.05 -7.37 28.52
N LEU A 312 -17.23 -6.44 28.00
CA LEU A 312 -17.51 -5.00 28.06
C LEU A 312 -18.82 -4.63 27.36
N TYR A 313 -19.12 -5.22 26.20
CA TYR A 313 -20.34 -4.94 25.44
C TYR A 313 -21.55 -5.78 25.88
N SER A 314 -21.36 -6.85 26.66
CA SER A 314 -22.47 -7.55 27.31
C SER A 314 -23.10 -6.77 28.47
N LEU A 315 -22.36 -5.78 29.00
CA LEU A 315 -22.75 -4.91 30.12
C LEU A 315 -23.41 -3.60 29.67
N SER A 316 -23.45 -3.32 28.37
CA SER A 316 -23.96 -2.08 27.77
C SER A 316 -25.20 -2.32 26.92
#